data_AF-A0A0C3S9R0-F1
#
_entry.id   AF-A0A0C3S9R0-F1
#
_cell.length_a   1.000
_cell.length_b   1.000
_cell.length_c   1.000
_cell.angle_alpha   90.00
_cell.angle_beta   90.00
_cell.angle_gamma   90.00
#
_symmetry.space_group_name_H-M   'P 1'
#
loop_
_entity.id
_entity.type
_entity.pdbx_description
1 polymer ?
#
loop_
_entity_poly.entity_id
_entity_poly.type
_entity_poly.pdbx_seq_one_letter_code
_entity_poly.pdbx_strand_id
1 'polypeptide(L)'
;MAAEVEQCTVRHREAQQLQKDSGWDIVRVALSSTVRLWIMTAVVGRSVANELVAALDFWNRAIEVVTWGLTAWKDVPPEKRGRMFSGTFLVGLKNLRLERLLMVHSQYPEHAPLNHIHDAACELVELTDQLEEPTNTEPGVVLSFFVYPKAHASAALGLYYRDLAEVYERSDAKRAVLPQVGSCVQEGCLIIPQRRRIPLL
;
A
#
# COMPACT_ATOMS: atom_id res chain seq x y z
N MET A 1 -8.73 -11.22 -15.79
CA MET A 1 -10.00 -11.01 -15.07
C MET A 1 -10.74 -12.30 -14.67
N ALA A 2 -11.48 -13.01 -15.53
CA ALA A 2 -12.29 -14.16 -15.07
C ALA A 2 -11.47 -15.28 -14.38
N ALA A 3 -10.32 -15.65 -14.96
CA ALA A 3 -9.44 -16.67 -14.41
C ALA A 3 -8.73 -16.25 -13.10
N GLU A 4 -8.46 -14.96 -12.90
CA GLU A 4 -7.84 -14.45 -11.67
C GLU A 4 -8.84 -14.39 -10.51
N VAL A 5 -10.09 -13.98 -10.81
CA VAL A 5 -11.19 -14.01 -9.85
C VAL A 5 -11.47 -15.45 -9.43
N GLU A 6 -11.45 -16.39 -10.38
CA GLU A 6 -11.60 -17.82 -10.07
C GLU A 6 -10.48 -18.33 -9.16
N GLN A 7 -9.21 -18.00 -9.45
CA GLN A 7 -8.07 -18.37 -8.59
C GLN A 7 -8.13 -17.75 -7.19
N CYS A 8 -8.54 -16.48 -7.07
CA CYS A 8 -8.79 -15.81 -5.79
C CYS A 8 -9.83 -16.58 -4.94
N THR A 9 -10.97 -16.91 -5.55
CA THR A 9 -12.06 -17.61 -4.84
C THR A 9 -11.67 -19.02 -4.41
N VAL A 10 -10.86 -19.72 -5.20
CA VAL A 10 -10.33 -21.05 -4.84
C VAL A 10 -9.43 -20.94 -3.62
N ARG A 11 -8.46 -20.01 -3.60
CA ARG A 11 -7.55 -19.82 -2.44
C ARG A 11 -8.30 -19.47 -1.16
N HIS A 12 -9.31 -18.60 -1.24
CA HIS A 12 -10.12 -18.26 -0.07
C HIS A 12 -10.89 -19.46 0.48
N ARG A 13 -11.46 -20.30 -0.40
CA ARG A 13 -12.14 -21.54 0.00
C ARG A 13 -11.17 -22.55 0.60
N GLU A 14 -10.01 -22.74 0.00
CA GLU A 14 -8.96 -23.64 0.51
C GLU A 14 -8.49 -23.21 1.90
N ALA A 15 -8.27 -21.91 2.11
CA ALA A 15 -7.88 -21.37 3.42
C ALA A 15 -8.96 -21.60 4.48
N GLN A 16 -10.24 -21.42 4.13
CA GLN A 16 -11.36 -21.70 5.04
C GLN A 16 -11.51 -23.20 5.31
N GLN A 17 -11.30 -24.05 4.32
CA GLN A 17 -11.36 -25.50 4.48
C GLN A 17 -10.23 -26.01 5.37
N LEU A 18 -9.00 -25.55 5.11
CA LEU A 18 -7.84 -25.85 5.97
C LEU A 18 -8.06 -25.39 7.40
N GLN A 19 -8.77 -24.27 7.61
CA GLN A 19 -9.11 -23.81 8.96
C GLN A 19 -10.05 -24.77 9.68
N LYS A 20 -11.05 -25.31 8.97
CA LYS A 20 -11.98 -26.30 9.52
C LYS A 20 -11.28 -27.61 9.84
N ASP A 21 -10.35 -28.03 8.99
CA ASP A 21 -9.73 -29.35 9.09
C ASP A 21 -8.53 -29.39 10.05
N SER A 22 -7.72 -28.32 10.08
CA SER A 22 -6.43 -28.27 10.78
C SER A 22 -6.34 -27.18 11.84
N GLY A 23 -7.34 -26.32 11.97
CA GLY A 23 -7.38 -25.25 12.96
C GLY A 23 -6.62 -23.99 12.56
N TRP A 24 -6.78 -22.95 13.39
CA TRP A 24 -6.31 -21.59 13.10
C TRP A 24 -4.78 -21.46 13.03
N ASP A 25 -4.05 -22.13 13.92
CA ASP A 25 -2.59 -21.95 14.02
C ASP A 25 -1.87 -22.41 12.76
N ILE A 26 -2.33 -23.50 12.14
CA ILE A 26 -1.75 -24.02 10.89
C ILE A 26 -2.04 -23.08 9.72
N VAL A 27 -3.30 -22.64 9.57
CA VAL A 27 -3.71 -21.72 8.50
C VAL A 27 -2.97 -20.39 8.59
N ARG A 28 -2.88 -19.83 9.80
CA ARG A 28 -2.20 -18.55 10.03
C ARG A 28 -0.75 -18.61 9.59
N VAL A 29 -0.03 -19.69 9.92
CA VAL A 29 1.38 -19.87 9.52
C VAL A 29 1.51 -20.06 8.01
N ALA A 30 0.63 -20.85 7.40
CA ALA A 30 0.61 -21.07 5.95
C ALA A 30 0.40 -19.76 5.19
N LEU A 31 -0.65 -19.00 5.53
CA LEU A 31 -0.93 -17.70 4.91
C LEU A 31 0.21 -16.70 5.15
N SER A 32 0.76 -16.66 6.37
CA SER A 32 1.87 -15.79 6.70
C SER A 32 3.14 -16.09 5.90
N SER A 33 3.42 -17.36 5.64
CA SER A 33 4.56 -17.77 4.84
C SER A 33 4.36 -17.43 3.37
N THR A 34 3.16 -17.69 2.82
CA THR A 34 2.82 -17.38 1.42
C THR A 34 2.87 -15.88 1.14
N VAL A 35 2.29 -15.05 2.00
CA VAL A 35 2.31 -13.59 1.83
C VAL A 35 3.74 -13.05 1.90
N ARG A 36 4.56 -13.52 2.85
CA ARG A 36 5.99 -13.12 2.91
C ARG A 36 6.77 -13.58 1.69
N LEU A 37 6.49 -14.77 1.16
CA LEU A 37 7.11 -15.24 -0.07
C LEU A 37 6.79 -14.30 -1.23
N TRP A 38 5.53 -13.93 -1.43
CA TRP A 38 5.15 -12.98 -2.48
C TRP A 38 5.81 -11.61 -2.31
N ILE A 39 5.87 -11.09 -1.08
CA ILE A 39 6.58 -9.83 -0.78
C ILE A 39 8.06 -9.95 -1.18
N MET A 40 8.74 -11.02 -0.76
CA MET A 40 10.15 -11.24 -1.10
C MET A 40 10.35 -11.38 -2.61
N THR A 41 9.50 -12.15 -3.30
CA THR A 41 9.54 -12.27 -4.76
C THR A 41 9.36 -10.91 -5.45
N ALA A 42 8.41 -10.11 -4.99
CA ALA A 42 8.16 -8.78 -5.54
C ALA A 42 9.32 -7.79 -5.28
N VAL A 43 10.03 -7.94 -4.17
CA VAL A 43 11.19 -7.11 -3.83
C VAL A 43 12.44 -7.54 -4.61
N VAL A 44 12.67 -8.85 -4.75
CA VAL A 44 13.86 -9.44 -5.39
C VAL A 44 13.79 -9.42 -6.92
N GLY A 45 12.59 -9.43 -7.52
CA GLY A 45 12.37 -9.26 -8.96
C GLY A 45 12.74 -7.87 -9.52
N ARG A 46 13.84 -7.28 -9.03
CA ARG A 46 14.39 -5.99 -9.42
C ARG A 46 15.43 -6.10 -10.55
N SER A 47 15.64 -7.28 -11.14
CA SER A 47 16.84 -7.55 -11.93
C SER A 47 16.63 -7.39 -13.44
N VAL A 48 15.39 -7.50 -13.94
CA VAL A 48 15.08 -7.40 -15.38
C VAL A 48 13.79 -6.62 -15.64
N ALA A 49 13.74 -5.80 -16.69
CA ALA A 49 12.59 -4.97 -17.07
C ALA A 49 11.20 -5.64 -16.99
N ASN A 50 11.07 -6.88 -17.48
CA ASN A 50 9.81 -7.64 -17.41
C ASN A 50 9.37 -8.01 -15.98
N GLU A 51 10.27 -7.95 -15.01
CA GLU A 51 10.00 -8.30 -13.61
C GLU A 51 9.30 -7.17 -12.84
N LEU A 52 9.43 -5.91 -13.27
CA LEU A 52 8.83 -4.76 -12.55
C LEU A 52 7.30 -4.77 -12.64
N VAL A 53 6.74 -5.03 -13.82
CA VAL A 53 5.29 -5.17 -14.00
C VAL A 53 4.79 -6.43 -13.31
N ALA A 54 5.49 -7.56 -13.47
CA ALA A 54 5.15 -8.81 -12.80
C ALA A 54 5.23 -8.71 -11.26
N ALA A 55 6.09 -7.86 -10.71
CA ALA A 55 6.17 -7.61 -9.28
C ALA A 55 4.88 -6.98 -8.72
N LEU A 56 4.15 -6.17 -9.52
CA LEU A 56 2.86 -5.61 -9.09
C LEU A 56 1.83 -6.70 -8.83
N ASP A 57 1.84 -7.80 -9.59
CA ASP A 57 0.92 -8.91 -9.37
C ASP A 57 1.13 -9.59 -8.01
N PHE A 58 2.38 -9.74 -7.59
CA PHE A 58 2.68 -10.29 -6.27
C PHE A 58 2.26 -9.35 -5.13
N TRP A 59 2.42 -8.04 -5.30
CA TRP A 59 1.88 -7.06 -4.36
C TRP A 59 0.35 -7.09 -4.30
N ASN A 60 -0.31 -7.15 -5.46
CA ASN A 60 -1.77 -7.22 -5.57
C ASN A 60 -2.30 -8.46 -4.84
N ARG A 61 -1.71 -9.65 -5.08
CA ARG A 61 -2.08 -10.90 -4.40
C ARG A 61 -1.88 -10.84 -2.89
N ALA A 62 -0.77 -10.25 -2.43
CA ALA A 62 -0.51 -10.08 -1.00
C ALA A 62 -1.55 -9.16 -0.34
N ILE A 63 -1.86 -8.03 -0.97
CA ILE A 63 -2.87 -7.07 -0.47
C ILE A 63 -4.26 -7.70 -0.48
N GLU A 64 -4.63 -8.42 -1.53
CA GLU A 64 -5.90 -9.12 -1.66
C GLU A 64 -6.12 -10.09 -0.49
N VAL A 65 -5.15 -10.99 -0.24
CA VAL A 65 -5.25 -11.98 0.85
C VAL A 65 -5.30 -11.32 2.22
N VAL A 66 -4.53 -10.26 2.45
CA VAL A 66 -4.55 -9.54 3.74
C VAL A 66 -5.87 -8.80 3.94
N THR A 67 -6.39 -8.15 2.90
CA THR A 67 -7.66 -7.40 2.93
C THR A 67 -8.82 -8.37 3.17
N TRP A 68 -8.87 -9.47 2.42
CA TRP A 68 -9.84 -10.53 2.65
C TRP A 68 -9.73 -11.09 4.07
N GLY A 69 -8.52 -11.43 4.53
CA GLY A 69 -8.33 -11.99 5.86
C GLY A 69 -8.74 -11.05 7.01
N LEU A 70 -8.54 -9.74 6.85
CA LEU A 70 -9.04 -8.74 7.80
C LEU A 70 -10.57 -8.78 7.93
N THR A 71 -11.28 -9.03 6.83
CA THR A 71 -12.76 -9.17 6.85
C THR A 71 -13.20 -10.54 7.35
N ALA A 72 -12.56 -11.62 6.91
CA ALA A 72 -12.93 -13.00 7.22
C ALA A 72 -12.69 -13.34 8.71
N TRP A 73 -11.67 -12.75 9.33
CA TRP A 73 -11.30 -12.98 10.73
C TRP A 73 -11.41 -11.71 11.58
N LYS A 74 -12.37 -10.83 11.27
CA LYS A 74 -12.60 -9.61 12.04
C LYS A 74 -12.89 -9.89 13.52
N ASP A 75 -13.56 -11.01 13.81
CA ASP A 75 -14.00 -11.42 15.16
C ASP A 75 -12.92 -12.18 15.94
N VAL A 76 -11.77 -12.50 15.31
CA VAL A 76 -10.65 -13.14 16.00
C VAL A 76 -9.86 -12.07 16.76
N PRO A 77 -9.58 -12.25 18.07
CA PRO A 77 -8.81 -11.29 18.86
C PRO A 77 -7.45 -10.97 18.20
N PRO A 78 -7.01 -9.69 18.18
CA PRO A 78 -5.78 -9.28 17.50
C PRO A 78 -4.54 -10.11 17.86
N GLU A 79 -4.42 -10.52 19.12
CA GLU A 79 -3.30 -11.30 19.67
C GLU A 79 -3.22 -12.69 19.05
N LYS A 80 -4.38 -13.28 18.72
CA LYS A 80 -4.48 -14.60 18.09
C LYS A 80 -4.45 -14.50 16.57
N ARG A 81 -5.06 -13.44 16.02
CA ARG A 81 -5.15 -13.20 14.59
C ARG A 81 -3.77 -13.02 13.95
N GLY A 82 -2.84 -12.42 14.68
CA GLY A 82 -1.46 -12.27 14.27
C GLY A 82 -1.21 -11.01 13.43
N ARG A 83 0.03 -10.54 13.48
CA ARG A 83 0.44 -9.22 12.93
C ARG A 83 0.25 -9.05 11.43
N MET A 84 0.14 -10.13 10.66
CA MET A 84 -0.12 -10.02 9.22
C MET A 84 -1.51 -9.45 8.91
N PHE A 85 -2.49 -9.71 9.76
CA PHE A 85 -3.84 -9.16 9.62
C PHE A 85 -4.02 -8.01 10.60
N SER A 86 -3.10 -7.04 10.55
CA SER A 86 -3.24 -5.73 11.19
C SER A 86 -3.40 -4.64 10.13
N GLY A 87 -4.07 -3.54 10.49
CA GLY A 87 -4.18 -2.37 9.62
C GLY A 87 -2.81 -1.80 9.25
N THR A 88 -1.88 -1.77 10.21
CA THR A 88 -0.50 -1.29 9.97
C THR A 88 0.27 -2.16 8.97
N PHE A 89 0.05 -3.47 8.95
CA PHE A 89 0.64 -4.35 7.95
C PHE A 89 0.08 -4.07 6.55
N LEU A 90 -1.23 -3.85 6.44
CA LEU A 90 -1.88 -3.47 5.19
C LEU A 90 -1.39 -2.11 4.68
N VAL A 91 -1.24 -1.11 5.57
CA VAL A 91 -0.64 0.19 5.22
C VAL A 91 0.77 0.01 4.69
N GLY A 92 1.60 -0.80 5.35
CA GLY A 92 2.95 -1.10 4.88
C GLY A 92 2.97 -1.71 3.47
N LEU A 93 2.10 -2.68 3.21
CA LEU A 93 1.96 -3.30 1.87
C LEU A 93 1.53 -2.29 0.80
N LYS A 94 0.50 -1.47 1.10
CA LYS A 94 -0.01 -0.49 0.14
C LYS A 94 0.99 0.63 -0.14
N ASN A 95 1.73 1.07 0.87
CA ASN A 95 2.83 2.04 0.70
C ASN A 95 3.93 1.49 -0.22
N LEU A 96 4.38 0.24 0.01
CA LEU A 96 5.38 -0.40 -0.84
C LEU A 96 4.86 -0.61 -2.27
N ARG A 97 3.59 -0.98 -2.45
CA ARG A 97 2.96 -1.07 -3.77
C ARG A 97 2.90 0.28 -4.47
N LEU A 98 2.58 1.37 -3.76
CA LEU A 98 2.53 2.72 -4.33
C LEU A 98 3.91 3.14 -4.85
N GLU A 99 4.98 2.87 -4.11
CA GLU A 99 6.35 3.09 -4.58
C GLU A 99 6.62 2.33 -5.89
N ARG A 100 6.15 1.08 -5.99
CA ARG A 100 6.29 0.29 -7.23
C ARG A 100 5.46 0.83 -8.38
N LEU A 101 4.23 1.30 -8.14
CA LEU A 101 3.42 1.96 -9.17
C LEU A 101 4.13 3.20 -9.72
N LEU A 102 4.72 4.03 -8.86
CA LEU A 102 5.51 5.19 -9.29
C LEU A 102 6.74 4.78 -10.12
N MET A 103 7.46 3.72 -9.70
CA MET A 103 8.59 3.19 -10.47
C MET A 103 8.15 2.67 -11.84
N VAL A 104 7.10 1.85 -11.89
CA VAL A 104 6.56 1.31 -13.14
C VAL A 104 6.07 2.44 -14.04
N HIS A 105 5.34 3.42 -13.51
CA HIS A 105 4.87 4.56 -14.29
C HIS A 105 6.02 5.36 -14.92
N SER A 106 7.12 5.53 -14.19
CA SER A 106 8.27 6.28 -14.70
C SER A 106 8.98 5.60 -15.88
N GLN A 107 8.86 4.27 -16.02
CA GLN A 107 9.53 3.48 -17.07
C GLN A 107 8.55 2.97 -18.14
N TYR A 108 7.34 2.65 -17.73
CA TYR A 108 6.27 2.00 -18.49
C TYR A 108 4.90 2.61 -18.11
N PRO A 109 4.61 3.86 -18.51
CA PRO A 109 3.39 4.57 -18.14
C PRO A 109 2.09 3.81 -18.48
N GLU A 110 2.10 3.01 -19.54
CA GLU A 110 0.98 2.17 -19.99
C GLU A 110 0.62 1.05 -19.00
N HIS A 111 1.58 0.59 -18.21
CA HIS A 111 1.40 -0.50 -17.23
C HIS A 111 1.03 0.01 -15.84
N ALA A 112 1.27 1.29 -15.55
CA ALA A 112 0.80 1.96 -14.35
C ALA A 112 0.31 3.37 -14.71
N PRO A 113 -0.90 3.50 -15.28
CA PRO A 113 -1.41 4.80 -15.69
C PRO A 113 -1.66 5.70 -14.48
N LEU A 114 -1.66 7.01 -14.73
CA LEU A 114 -1.65 8.04 -13.68
C LEU A 114 -2.84 7.93 -12.71
N ASN A 115 -4.01 7.52 -13.20
CA ASN A 115 -5.19 7.25 -12.36
C ASN A 115 -4.98 6.11 -11.35
N HIS A 116 -4.23 5.06 -11.70
CA HIS A 116 -3.93 3.98 -10.75
C HIS A 116 -3.05 4.46 -9.59
N ILE A 117 -2.14 5.41 -9.85
CA ILE A 117 -1.33 6.05 -8.80
C ILE A 117 -2.22 6.90 -7.90
N HIS A 118 -3.12 7.69 -8.50
CA HIS A 118 -4.07 8.52 -7.75
C HIS A 118 -4.93 7.67 -6.81
N ASP A 119 -5.59 6.64 -7.35
CA ASP A 119 -6.51 5.81 -6.58
C ASP A 119 -5.77 5.08 -5.45
N ALA A 120 -4.56 4.56 -5.72
CA ALA A 120 -3.73 3.92 -4.71
C ALA A 120 -3.26 4.90 -3.62
N ALA A 121 -2.99 6.16 -3.97
CA ALA A 121 -2.58 7.18 -3.01
C ALA A 121 -3.76 7.65 -2.14
N CYS A 122 -4.93 7.91 -2.72
CA CYS A 122 -6.15 8.23 -1.97
C CYS A 122 -6.49 7.11 -1.00
N GLU A 123 -6.50 5.87 -1.47
CA GLU A 123 -6.78 4.70 -0.64
C GLU A 123 -5.78 4.55 0.53
N LEU A 124 -4.50 4.88 0.30
CA LEU A 124 -3.49 4.84 1.36
C LEU A 124 -3.70 5.93 2.41
N VAL A 125 -4.05 7.16 2.00
CA VAL A 125 -4.39 8.24 2.94
C VAL A 125 -5.59 7.86 3.79
N GLU A 126 -6.67 7.42 3.15
CA GLU A 126 -7.90 7.01 3.84
C GLU A 126 -7.65 5.87 4.81
N LEU A 127 -6.89 4.85 4.39
CA LEU A 127 -6.55 3.72 5.24
C LEU A 127 -5.73 4.15 6.45
N THR A 128 -4.73 5.03 6.27
CA THR A 128 -3.92 5.52 7.38
C THR A 128 -4.72 6.39 8.35
N ASP A 129 -5.63 7.23 7.85
CA ASP A 129 -6.46 8.11 8.68
C ASP A 129 -7.52 7.35 9.50
N GLN A 130 -7.91 6.16 9.06
CA GLN A 130 -8.81 5.26 9.80
C GLN A 130 -8.11 4.51 10.94
N LEU A 131 -6.77 4.48 10.98
CA LEU A 131 -6.04 3.79 12.04
C LEU A 131 -5.81 4.72 13.23
N GLU A 132 -6.10 4.21 14.42
CA GLU A 132 -5.73 4.89 15.65
C GLU A 132 -4.21 4.83 15.86
N GLU A 133 -3.59 5.99 16.01
CA GLU A 133 -2.17 6.08 16.36
C GLU A 133 -1.97 5.56 17.79
N PRO A 134 -1.08 4.57 18.00
CA PRO A 134 -0.94 3.94 19.30
C PRO A 134 -0.22 4.87 20.30
N THR A 135 -0.89 5.16 21.42
CA THR A 135 -0.33 5.96 22.52
C THR A 135 0.91 5.28 23.12
N ASN A 136 1.98 6.06 23.37
CA ASN A 136 3.21 5.57 24.01
C ASN A 136 3.96 4.45 23.24
N THR A 137 4.02 4.58 21.91
CA THR A 137 4.73 3.66 21.04
C THR A 137 6.09 4.23 20.63
N GLU A 138 7.04 3.36 20.30
CA GLU A 138 8.32 3.77 19.72
C GLU A 138 8.12 4.66 18.47
N PRO A 139 8.84 5.80 18.37
CA PRO A 139 8.70 6.71 17.24
C PRO A 139 8.88 6.03 15.88
N GLY A 140 9.71 4.99 15.79
CA GLY A 140 9.92 4.24 14.56
C GLY A 140 8.65 3.59 14.01
N VAL A 141 7.75 3.11 14.87
CA VAL A 141 6.48 2.51 14.46
C VAL A 141 5.52 3.58 13.96
N VAL A 142 5.40 4.69 14.69
CA VAL A 142 4.58 5.84 14.29
C VAL A 142 5.02 6.36 12.92
N LEU A 143 6.32 6.58 12.75
CA LEU A 143 6.88 7.07 11.49
C LEU A 143 6.63 6.09 10.34
N SER A 144 6.89 4.80 10.55
CA SER A 144 6.83 3.79 9.48
C SER A 144 5.42 3.50 8.98
N PHE A 145 4.40 3.59 9.85
CA PHE A 145 3.05 3.15 9.52
C PHE A 145 1.99 4.25 9.51
N PHE A 146 2.30 5.46 9.98
CA PHE A 146 1.34 6.57 10.02
C PHE A 146 1.87 7.78 9.27
N VAL A 147 3.09 8.23 9.58
CA VAL A 147 3.64 9.47 9.02
C VAL A 147 4.15 9.28 7.59
N TYR A 148 5.09 8.36 7.37
CA TYR A 148 5.71 8.17 6.06
C TYR A 148 4.74 7.65 4.99
N PRO A 149 3.85 6.68 5.25
CA PRO A 149 2.88 6.25 4.24
C PRO A 149 1.97 7.40 3.78
N LYS A 150 1.49 8.23 4.72
CA LYS A 150 0.68 9.40 4.37
C LYS A 150 1.47 10.42 3.58
N ALA A 151 2.71 10.72 3.99
CA ALA A 151 3.59 11.63 3.25
C ALA A 151 3.89 11.12 1.82
N HIS A 152 4.16 9.82 1.66
CA HIS A 152 4.36 9.21 0.34
C HIS A 152 3.11 9.30 -0.53
N ALA A 153 1.94 9.02 0.04
CA ALA A 153 0.67 9.15 -0.67
C ALA A 153 0.40 10.59 -1.12
N SER A 154 0.57 11.57 -0.23
CA SER A 154 0.44 13.00 -0.56
C SER A 154 1.44 13.43 -1.64
N ALA A 155 2.68 12.93 -1.60
CA ALA A 155 3.66 13.19 -2.65
C ALA A 155 3.23 12.60 -4.00
N ALA A 156 2.70 11.37 -4.01
CA ALA A 156 2.17 10.73 -5.22
C ALA A 156 0.98 11.51 -5.81
N LEU A 157 0.08 12.03 -4.97
CA LEU A 157 -1.00 12.93 -5.41
C LEU A 157 -0.46 14.23 -6.00
N GLY A 158 0.60 14.80 -5.40
CA GLY A 158 1.30 15.96 -5.95
C GLY A 158 1.85 15.70 -7.36
N LEU A 159 2.45 14.53 -7.59
CA LEU A 159 2.92 14.11 -8.92
C LEU A 159 1.73 13.96 -9.89
N TYR A 160 0.65 13.30 -9.46
CA TYR A 160 -0.57 13.16 -10.26
C TYR A 160 -1.10 14.51 -10.74
N TYR A 161 -1.31 15.46 -9.82
CA TYR A 161 -1.89 16.75 -10.17
C TYR A 161 -0.94 17.63 -10.99
N ARG A 162 0.38 17.50 -10.79
CA ARG A 162 1.38 18.16 -11.64
C ARG A 162 1.27 17.65 -13.08
N ASP A 163 1.33 16.34 -13.28
CA ASP A 163 1.34 15.74 -14.61
C ASP A 163 -0.02 15.96 -15.31
N LEU A 164 -1.11 15.91 -14.54
CA LEU A 164 -2.44 16.27 -15.02
C LEU A 164 -2.52 17.75 -15.46
N ALA A 165 -1.88 18.66 -14.72
CA ALA A 165 -1.82 20.07 -15.10
C ALA A 165 -0.98 20.29 -16.38
N GLU A 166 0.07 19.52 -16.63
CA GLU A 166 0.84 19.56 -17.89
C GLU A 166 0.02 19.07 -19.09
N VAL A 167 -0.79 18.02 -18.90
CA VAL A 167 -1.75 17.57 -19.92
C VAL A 167 -2.79 18.66 -20.18
N TYR A 168 -3.31 19.27 -19.11
CA TYR A 168 -4.28 20.35 -19.22
C TYR A 168 -3.70 21.69 -19.65
N GLU A 169 -2.38 21.95 -19.59
CA GLU A 169 -1.76 23.17 -20.15
C GLU A 169 -2.01 23.30 -21.66
N ARG A 170 -2.35 22.19 -22.33
CA ARG A 170 -2.82 22.17 -23.72
C ARG A 170 -4.32 22.52 -23.87
N SER A 171 -5.01 22.91 -22.79
CA SER A 171 -6.45 23.24 -22.71
C SER A 171 -6.73 24.30 -21.61
N ASP A 172 -7.93 24.89 -21.56
CA ASP A 172 -8.25 25.95 -20.58
C ASP A 172 -8.49 25.47 -19.12
N ALA A 173 -8.34 24.18 -18.83
CA ALA A 173 -8.70 23.55 -17.54
C ALA A 173 -7.67 23.73 -16.39
N LYS A 174 -6.51 24.34 -16.66
CA LYS A 174 -5.36 24.45 -15.73
C LYS A 174 -5.69 25.10 -14.37
N ARG A 175 -6.61 26.08 -14.33
CA ARG A 175 -6.92 26.86 -13.11
C ARG A 175 -7.56 26.04 -12.00
N ALA A 176 -8.19 24.90 -12.31
CA ALA A 176 -8.83 24.04 -11.32
C ALA A 176 -7.84 23.13 -10.56
N VAL A 177 -6.68 22.81 -11.16
CA VAL A 177 -5.78 21.75 -10.68
C VAL A 177 -4.64 22.28 -9.80
N LEU A 178 -4.15 23.51 -10.08
CA LEU A 178 -3.02 24.10 -9.37
C LEU A 178 -3.18 24.22 -7.83
N PRO A 179 -4.36 24.54 -7.28
CA PRO A 179 -4.55 24.58 -5.83
C PRO A 179 -4.36 23.22 -5.15
N GLN A 180 -4.71 22.12 -5.84
CA GLN A 180 -4.59 20.76 -5.29
C GLN A 180 -3.13 20.31 -5.21
N VAL A 181 -2.29 20.69 -6.19
CA VAL A 181 -0.84 20.47 -6.13
C VAL A 181 -0.23 21.12 -4.89
N GLY A 182 -0.57 22.39 -4.64
CA GLY A 182 -0.07 23.14 -3.48
C GLY A 182 -0.47 22.51 -2.15
N SER A 183 -1.73 22.09 -2.02
CA SER A 183 -2.24 21.44 -0.79
C SER A 183 -1.51 20.13 -0.50
N CYS A 184 -1.37 19.25 -1.50
CA CYS A 184 -0.74 17.94 -1.31
C CYS A 184 0.76 18.05 -0.96
N VAL A 185 1.50 18.96 -1.60
CA VAL A 185 2.92 19.19 -1.30
C VAL A 185 3.11 19.82 0.09
N GLN A 186 2.23 20.75 0.47
CA GLN A 186 2.28 21.40 1.77
C GLN A 186 1.93 20.41 2.90
N GLU A 187 0.91 19.58 2.72
CA GLU A 187 0.58 18.49 3.65
C GLU A 187 1.74 17.50 3.79
N GLY A 188 2.34 17.03 2.70
CA GLY A 188 3.50 16.13 2.75
C GLY A 188 4.70 16.75 3.49
N CYS A 189 4.99 18.03 3.27
CA CYS A 189 6.08 18.75 3.94
C CYS A 189 5.83 19.01 5.43
N LEU A 190 4.56 19.16 5.83
CA LEU A 190 4.17 19.37 7.23
C LEU A 190 4.13 18.06 8.03
N ILE A 191 3.88 16.93 7.35
CA ILE A 191 3.82 15.60 7.96
C ILE A 191 5.23 15.08 8.31
N ILE A 192 6.26 15.37 7.50
CA ILE A 192 7.63 14.99 7.82
C ILE A 192 8.12 15.85 9.01
N PRO A 193 8.53 15.27 10.15
CA PRO A 193 9.06 16.05 11.26
C PRO A 193 10.27 16.82 10.77
N GLN A 194 10.12 18.15 10.70
CA GLN A 194 11.21 19.07 10.42
C GLN A 194 12.35 18.73 11.38
N ARG A 195 13.54 18.41 10.84
CA ARG A 195 14.76 18.15 11.62
C ARG A 195 14.93 19.26 12.66
N ARG A 196 14.44 19.05 13.90
CA ARG A 196 14.91 19.83 15.03
C ARG A 196 16.36 19.39 15.21
N ARG A 197 17.29 20.34 15.03
CA ARG A 197 18.70 20.12 15.31
C ARG A 197 18.79 19.54 16.72
N ILE A 198 19.12 18.25 16.81
CA ILE A 198 19.54 17.65 18.06
C ILE A 198 20.92 18.25 18.33
N PRO A 199 21.11 19.04 19.40
CA PRO A 199 22.44 19.50 19.76
C PRO A 199 23.26 18.25 20.09
N LEU A 200 24.35 18.05 19.36
CA LEU A 200 25.36 17.07 19.72
C LEU A 200 25.94 17.53 21.07
N LEU A 201 25.71 16.71 22.10
CA LEU A 201 26.42 16.80 23.38
C LEU A 201 27.79 16.15 23.25
#